data_AF-A0A534LEB1-F1
#
_entry.id   AF-A0A534LEB1-F1
#
_cell.length_a   1.000
_cell.length_b   1.000
_cell.length_c   1.000
_cell.angle_alpha   90.00
_cell.angle_beta   90.00
_cell.angle_gamma   90.00
#
_symmetry.space_group_name_H-M   'P 1'
#
loop_
_entity.id
_entity.type
_entity.pdbx_description
1 polymer ?
#
loop_
_entity_poly.entity_id
_entity_poly.type
_entity_poly.pdbx_seq_one_letter_code
_entity_poly.pdbx_strand_id
1 'polypeptide(L)'
;LLPSSTNMLLFVFVTGMAFVLGAASFFAYDVIIRRHRPTLGTLILAGLLTGLLPAVILGKILLKGLVQIAVYMVAAPLVGLVFAFGLALVVIRLFRRHTPTKVNHEFKRLQLVSSFFYSVTHGTNDAQKGMGIITLILVVAAIGPPWGPPSGVFQIPFWVIVGAHASISLGTFFGGWRIVRTMSQRVTHLRPWQGFSAETGGGIALASSALAGIPVSTTHVIASAIMGVGATRRLSAVRWGVARRIFWAWIITIPASAGMGMVVYGVLRLMFGV
;
A
#
# COMPACT_ATOMS: atom_id res chain seq x y z
N LEU A 1 -22.66 -1.08 12.80
CA LEU A 1 -23.01 -2.43 12.30
C LEU A 1 -21.72 -3.25 12.19
N LEU A 2 -21.17 -3.68 13.33
CA LEU A 2 -20.07 -4.64 13.36
C LEU A 2 -20.67 -6.04 13.19
N PRO A 3 -20.03 -6.96 12.44
CA PRO A 3 -20.42 -8.37 12.47
C PRO A 3 -20.31 -8.89 13.91
N SER A 4 -21.18 -9.82 14.31
CA SER A 4 -20.98 -10.56 15.56
C SER A 4 -19.61 -11.23 15.56
N SER A 5 -19.00 -11.39 16.73
CA SER A 5 -17.70 -12.08 16.91
C SER A 5 -17.71 -13.47 16.25
N THR A 6 -18.86 -14.15 16.28
CA THR A 6 -19.11 -15.42 15.59
C THR A 6 -18.99 -15.29 14.07
N ASN A 7 -19.56 -14.25 13.46
CA ASN A 7 -19.46 -14.03 12.01
C ASN A 7 -18.04 -13.65 11.57
N MET A 8 -17.30 -12.97 12.44
CA MET A 8 -15.90 -12.60 12.18
C MET A 8 -14.96 -13.81 12.28
N LEU A 9 -15.16 -14.68 13.27
CA LEU A 9 -14.44 -15.95 13.41
C LEU A 9 -14.77 -16.92 12.28
N LEU A 10 -16.05 -17.07 11.93
CA LEU A 10 -16.49 -17.88 10.80
C LEU A 10 -15.89 -17.36 9.49
N PHE A 11 -15.85 -16.03 9.29
CA PHE A 11 -15.23 -15.40 8.14
C PHE A 11 -13.73 -15.70 8.05
N VAL A 12 -12.96 -15.47 9.12
CA VAL A 12 -11.51 -15.73 9.14
C VAL A 12 -11.23 -17.22 8.91
N PHE A 13 -12.01 -18.09 9.55
CA PHE A 13 -11.86 -19.54 9.42
C PHE A 13 -12.16 -20.03 8.00
N VAL A 14 -13.28 -19.62 7.41
CA VAL A 14 -13.69 -20.06 6.06
C VAL A 14 -12.75 -19.49 5.00
N THR A 15 -12.36 -18.22 5.11
CA THR A 15 -11.43 -17.55 4.17
C THR A 15 -10.03 -18.16 4.28
N GLY A 16 -9.54 -18.40 5.50
CA GLY A 16 -8.24 -19.04 5.75
C GLY A 16 -8.20 -20.49 5.27
N MET A 17 -9.25 -21.26 5.51
CA MET A 17 -9.35 -22.64 5.05
C MET A 17 -9.40 -22.71 3.51
N ALA A 18 -10.18 -21.84 2.87
CA ALA A 18 -10.23 -21.76 1.41
C ALA A 18 -8.89 -21.33 0.79
N PHE A 19 -8.15 -20.42 1.44
CA PHE A 19 -6.78 -20.07 1.02
C PHE A 19 -5.85 -21.28 1.03
N VAL A 20 -5.83 -22.04 2.13
CA VAL A 20 -4.97 -23.23 2.28
C VAL A 20 -5.36 -24.29 1.27
N LEU A 21 -6.67 -24.57 1.13
CA LEU A 21 -7.17 -25.57 0.21
C LEU A 21 -6.90 -25.21 -1.26
N GLY A 22 -7.03 -23.94 -1.64
CA GLY A 22 -6.73 -23.53 -3.01
C GLY A 22 -5.24 -23.48 -3.33
N ALA A 23 -4.39 -23.07 -2.38
CA ALA A 23 -2.94 -23.19 -2.52
C ALA A 23 -2.51 -24.65 -2.66
N ALA A 24 -3.07 -25.55 -1.83
CA ALA A 24 -2.79 -26.98 -1.87
C ALA A 24 -3.32 -27.65 -3.16
N SER A 25 -4.52 -27.27 -3.62
CA SER A 25 -5.11 -27.79 -4.86
C SER A 25 -4.29 -27.37 -6.08
N PHE A 26 -3.83 -26.12 -6.11
CA PHE A 26 -2.94 -25.64 -7.17
C PHE A 26 -1.57 -26.31 -7.12
N PHE A 27 -1.02 -26.53 -5.92
CA PHE A 27 0.21 -27.30 -5.74
C PHE A 27 0.07 -28.71 -6.32
N ALA A 28 -1.00 -29.41 -5.95
CA ALA A 28 -1.29 -30.75 -6.43
C ALA A 28 -1.47 -30.77 -7.95
N TYR A 29 -2.23 -29.82 -8.52
CA TYR A 29 -2.41 -29.71 -9.97
C TYR A 29 -1.09 -29.51 -10.71
N ASP A 30 -0.24 -28.58 -10.27
CA ASP A 30 0.99 -28.24 -10.99
C ASP A 30 2.04 -29.35 -10.87
N VAL A 31 2.13 -30.01 -9.71
CA VAL A 31 3.08 -31.12 -9.46
C VAL A 31 2.61 -32.44 -10.08
N ILE A 32 1.33 -32.78 -9.96
CA ILE A 32 0.80 -34.10 -10.36
C ILE A 32 0.46 -34.10 -11.86
N ILE A 33 -0.21 -33.05 -12.35
CA ILE A 33 -0.73 -33.01 -13.73
C ILE A 33 0.29 -32.37 -14.67
N ARG A 34 0.83 -31.21 -14.31
CA ARG A 34 1.80 -30.50 -15.18
C ARG A 34 3.25 -30.93 -14.99
N ARG A 35 3.53 -31.77 -13.98
CA ARG A 35 4.89 -32.19 -13.57
C ARG A 35 5.87 -31.01 -13.44
N HIS A 36 5.35 -29.85 -13.05
CA HIS A 36 6.13 -28.64 -12.84
C HIS A 36 6.21 -28.32 -11.35
N ARG A 37 7.28 -27.63 -10.93
CA ARG A 37 7.43 -27.17 -9.56
C ARG A 37 6.76 -25.80 -9.45
N PRO A 38 5.58 -25.67 -8.82
CA PRO A 38 4.92 -24.39 -8.69
C PRO A 38 5.81 -23.46 -7.88
N THR A 39 5.94 -22.22 -8.35
CA THR A 39 6.67 -21.21 -7.58
C THR A 39 5.89 -20.84 -6.33
N LEU A 40 6.59 -20.46 -5.26
CA LEU A 40 5.94 -19.97 -4.03
C LEU A 40 4.91 -18.86 -4.34
N GLY A 41 5.21 -18.03 -5.32
CA GLY A 41 4.35 -16.95 -5.77
C GLY A 41 3.03 -17.40 -6.42
N THR A 42 3.05 -18.46 -7.23
CA THR A 42 1.84 -19.00 -7.87
C THR A 42 0.94 -19.70 -6.86
N LEU A 43 1.52 -20.32 -5.82
CA LEU A 43 0.78 -20.92 -4.71
C LEU A 43 0.06 -19.88 -3.86
N ILE A 44 0.74 -18.78 -3.55
CA ILE A 44 0.16 -17.67 -2.79
C ILE A 44 -0.96 -16.99 -3.59
N LEU A 45 -0.78 -16.82 -4.91
CA LEU A 45 -1.82 -16.24 -5.77
C LEU A 45 -3.06 -17.14 -5.85
N ALA A 46 -2.88 -18.45 -6.04
CA ALA A 46 -3.97 -19.41 -6.07
C ALA A 46 -4.72 -19.47 -4.73
N GLY A 47 -3.98 -19.46 -3.61
CA GLY A 47 -4.56 -19.35 -2.27
C GLY A 47 -5.32 -18.03 -2.07
N LEU A 48 -4.77 -16.90 -2.50
CA LEU A 48 -5.45 -15.59 -2.36
C LEU A 48 -6.76 -15.54 -3.15
N LEU A 49 -6.77 -16.05 -4.39
CA LEU A 49 -7.96 -16.05 -5.25
C LEU A 49 -9.07 -16.95 -4.69
N THR A 50 -8.71 -18.12 -4.17
CA THR A 50 -9.64 -19.09 -3.58
C THR A 50 -10.11 -18.69 -2.19
N GLY A 51 -9.23 -18.10 -1.37
CA GLY A 51 -9.60 -17.51 -0.09
C GLY A 51 -10.56 -16.33 -0.24
N LEU A 52 -10.44 -15.53 -1.32
CA LEU A 52 -11.35 -14.42 -1.60
C LEU A 52 -12.77 -14.89 -1.99
N LEU A 53 -12.91 -16.06 -2.61
CA LEU A 53 -14.19 -16.53 -3.14
C LEU A 53 -15.28 -16.70 -2.06
N PRO A 54 -15.05 -17.39 -0.93
CA PRO A 54 -16.01 -17.45 0.16
C PRO A 54 -16.30 -16.08 0.78
N ALA A 55 -15.30 -15.21 0.86
CA ALA A 55 -15.50 -13.84 1.31
C ALA A 55 -16.51 -13.11 0.41
N VAL A 56 -16.47 -13.35 -0.92
CA VAL A 56 -17.39 -12.81 -1.94
C VAL A 56 -18.79 -13.43 -1.90
N ILE A 57 -18.88 -14.70 -1.51
CA ILE A 57 -20.15 -15.45 -1.49
C ILE A 57 -20.94 -15.20 -0.19
N LEU A 58 -20.29 -14.91 0.95
CA LEU A 58 -20.91 -14.95 2.29
C LEU A 58 -21.36 -13.62 2.94
N GLY A 59 -21.17 -12.41 2.36
CA GLY A 59 -21.70 -11.19 3.05
C GLY A 59 -21.56 -9.82 2.37
N LYS A 60 -22.71 -9.19 2.06
CA LYS A 60 -22.89 -8.00 1.18
C LYS A 60 -22.41 -6.61 1.68
N ILE A 61 -21.89 -6.43 2.90
CA ILE A 61 -21.57 -5.07 3.43
C ILE A 61 -20.05 -4.85 3.67
N LEU A 62 -19.29 -5.88 4.08
CA LEU A 62 -17.83 -5.80 4.22
C LEU A 62 -17.08 -6.10 2.91
N LEU A 63 -17.73 -6.82 2.00
CA LEU A 63 -17.18 -7.17 0.70
C LEU A 63 -16.86 -5.97 -0.18
N LYS A 64 -17.74 -4.97 -0.18
CA LYS A 64 -17.54 -3.78 -1.02
C LYS A 64 -16.24 -3.07 -0.65
N GLY A 65 -15.98 -2.89 0.64
CA GLY A 65 -14.75 -2.28 1.13
C GLY A 65 -13.51 -3.14 0.85
N LEU A 66 -13.59 -4.46 1.08
CA LEU A 66 -12.48 -5.38 0.85
C LEU A 66 -12.14 -5.49 -0.66
N VAL A 67 -13.15 -5.59 -1.52
CA VAL A 67 -13.02 -5.60 -2.98
C VAL A 67 -12.45 -4.28 -3.47
N GLN A 68 -12.91 -3.14 -2.94
CA GLN A 68 -12.31 -1.84 -3.27
C GLN A 68 -10.83 -1.82 -2.90
N ILE A 69 -10.45 -2.24 -1.68
CA ILE A 69 -9.04 -2.30 -1.27
C ILE A 69 -8.23 -3.20 -2.23
N ALA A 70 -8.74 -4.39 -2.57
CA ALA A 70 -8.05 -5.31 -3.47
C ALA A 70 -7.87 -4.74 -4.88
N VAL A 71 -8.93 -4.15 -5.45
CA VAL A 71 -8.90 -3.51 -6.77
C VAL A 71 -7.91 -2.36 -6.77
N TYR A 72 -7.97 -1.46 -5.78
CA TYR A 72 -7.08 -0.31 -5.72
C TYR A 72 -5.63 -0.68 -5.36
N MET A 73 -5.41 -1.80 -4.69
CA MET A 73 -4.07 -2.33 -4.46
C MET A 73 -3.39 -2.78 -5.77
N VAL A 74 -4.16 -3.35 -6.70
CA VAL A 74 -3.71 -3.73 -8.04
C VAL A 74 -3.65 -2.53 -8.98
N ALA A 75 -4.58 -1.57 -8.86
CA ALA A 75 -4.62 -0.38 -9.69
C ALA A 75 -3.59 0.69 -9.28
N ALA A 76 -3.24 0.81 -8.00
CA ALA A 76 -2.33 1.83 -7.48
C ALA A 76 -0.95 1.87 -8.20
N PRO A 77 -0.31 0.72 -8.52
CA PRO A 77 0.88 0.72 -9.38
C PRO A 77 0.65 1.37 -10.75
N LEU A 78 -0.50 1.13 -11.39
CA LEU A 78 -0.79 1.73 -12.68
C LEU A 78 -1.01 3.24 -12.55
N VAL A 79 -1.74 3.66 -11.52
CA VAL A 79 -1.99 5.09 -11.26
C VAL A 79 -0.66 5.83 -11.03
N GLY A 80 0.20 5.33 -10.13
CA GLY A 80 1.50 5.96 -9.88
C GLY A 80 2.38 6.04 -11.13
N LEU A 81 2.43 4.95 -11.91
CA LEU A 81 3.15 4.90 -13.18
C LEU A 81 2.62 5.93 -14.18
N VAL A 82 1.31 5.98 -14.41
CA VAL A 82 0.69 6.85 -15.43
C VAL A 82 0.87 8.32 -15.07
N PHE A 83 0.57 8.71 -13.83
CA PHE A 83 0.70 10.12 -13.41
C PHE A 83 2.15 10.60 -13.50
N ALA A 84 3.10 9.81 -13.02
CA ALA A 84 4.50 10.21 -13.03
C ALA A 84 5.13 10.13 -14.43
N PHE A 85 4.77 9.13 -15.24
CA PHE A 85 5.18 9.03 -16.64
C PHE A 85 4.65 10.22 -17.46
N GLY A 86 3.36 10.52 -17.34
CA GLY A 86 2.73 11.66 -18.01
C GLY A 86 3.37 12.98 -17.61
N LEU A 87 3.59 13.21 -16.32
CA LEU A 87 4.27 14.41 -15.83
C LEU A 87 5.71 14.50 -16.36
N ALA A 88 6.44 13.40 -16.37
CA ALA A 88 7.79 13.36 -16.93
C ALA A 88 7.81 13.69 -18.43
N LEU A 89 6.83 13.23 -19.22
CA LEU A 89 6.71 13.62 -20.63
C LEU A 89 6.46 15.12 -20.80
N VAL A 90 5.61 15.71 -19.96
CA VAL A 90 5.36 17.16 -19.94
C VAL A 90 6.66 17.92 -19.63
N VAL A 91 7.39 17.51 -18.59
CA VAL A 91 8.68 18.10 -18.23
C VAL A 91 9.70 17.99 -19.38
N ILE A 92 9.83 16.82 -20.01
CA ILE A 92 10.73 16.62 -21.16
C ILE A 92 10.33 17.55 -22.32
N ARG A 93 9.04 17.66 -22.64
CA ARG A 93 8.53 18.49 -23.74
C ARG A 93 8.77 19.98 -23.46
N LEU A 94 8.57 20.46 -22.24
CA LEU A 94 8.77 21.86 -21.86
C LEU A 94 10.27 22.23 -21.84
N PHE A 95 11.12 21.36 -21.31
CA PHE A 95 12.53 21.65 -21.11
C PHE A 95 13.46 21.13 -22.22
N ARG A 96 12.93 20.61 -23.34
CA ARG A 96 13.73 20.02 -24.44
C ARG A 96 14.85 20.93 -24.97
N ARG A 97 14.64 22.26 -24.94
CA ARG A 97 15.55 23.27 -25.53
C ARG A 97 16.63 23.71 -24.52
N HIS A 98 16.55 23.23 -23.29
CA HIS A 98 17.49 23.59 -22.23
C HIS A 98 18.57 22.52 -22.09
N THR A 99 19.76 22.93 -21.64
CA THR A 99 20.84 22.00 -21.38
C THR A 99 20.53 21.12 -20.16
N PRO A 100 20.83 19.81 -20.18
CA PRO A 100 20.53 18.91 -19.06
C PRO A 100 21.13 19.36 -17.72
N THR A 101 22.30 20.02 -17.75
CA THR A 101 22.98 20.54 -16.55
C THR A 101 22.17 21.64 -15.89
N LYS A 102 21.68 22.62 -16.66
CA LYS A 102 20.87 23.73 -16.15
C LYS A 102 19.53 23.21 -15.61
N VAL A 103 18.87 22.32 -16.34
CA VAL A 103 17.62 21.68 -15.89
C VAL A 103 17.83 20.95 -14.56
N ASN A 104 18.86 20.12 -14.43
CA ASN A 104 19.12 19.42 -13.17
C ASN A 104 19.41 20.38 -12.00
N HIS A 105 20.06 21.51 -12.24
CA HIS A 105 20.34 22.50 -11.21
C HIS A 105 19.05 23.13 -10.66
N GLU A 106 18.17 23.58 -11.54
CA GLU A 106 16.87 24.18 -11.15
C GLU A 106 15.95 23.15 -10.50
N PHE A 107 15.84 21.96 -11.09
CA PHE A 107 14.99 20.91 -10.56
C PHE A 107 15.47 20.36 -9.22
N LYS A 108 16.74 20.53 -8.84
CA LYS A 108 17.20 20.20 -7.48
C LYS A 108 16.50 21.06 -6.42
N ARG A 109 16.19 22.32 -6.73
CA ARG A 109 15.43 23.23 -5.84
C ARG A 109 13.95 22.87 -5.86
N LEU A 110 13.38 22.65 -7.05
CA LEU A 110 11.98 22.24 -7.18
C LEU A 110 11.71 20.88 -6.52
N GLN A 111 12.71 20.00 -6.51
CA GLN A 111 12.58 18.69 -5.87
C GLN A 111 12.35 18.82 -4.36
N LEU A 112 12.87 19.86 -3.70
CA LEU A 112 12.58 20.10 -2.29
C LEU A 112 11.08 20.36 -2.06
N VAL A 113 10.46 21.13 -2.96
CA VAL A 113 9.02 21.43 -2.92
C VAL A 113 8.20 20.18 -3.24
N SER A 114 8.58 19.39 -4.25
CA SER A 114 7.88 18.15 -4.57
C SER A 114 8.02 17.10 -3.47
N SER A 115 9.18 17.02 -2.83
CA SER A 115 9.42 16.13 -1.69
C SER A 115 8.55 16.51 -0.50
N PHE A 116 8.38 17.81 -0.23
CA PHE A 116 7.44 18.28 0.80
C PHE A 116 6.00 17.89 0.45
N PHE A 117 5.55 18.18 -0.76
CA PHE A 117 4.21 17.83 -1.23
C PHE A 117 3.94 16.32 -1.17
N TYR A 118 4.88 15.51 -1.63
CA TYR A 118 4.81 14.06 -1.54
C TYR A 118 4.77 13.60 -0.07
N SER A 119 5.59 14.18 0.80
CA SER A 119 5.62 13.85 2.23
C SER A 119 4.27 14.12 2.90
N VAL A 120 3.64 15.27 2.62
CA VAL A 120 2.31 15.62 3.15
C VAL A 120 1.27 14.61 2.66
N THR A 121 1.17 14.40 1.35
CA THR A 121 0.17 13.49 0.76
C THR A 121 0.38 12.03 1.17
N HIS A 122 1.62 11.58 1.30
CA HIS A 122 2.01 10.30 1.85
C HIS A 122 1.59 10.18 3.33
N GLY A 123 1.95 11.18 4.14
CA GLY A 123 1.63 11.24 5.56
C GLY A 123 0.12 11.18 5.80
N THR A 124 -0.68 11.93 5.04
CA THR A 124 -2.15 11.91 5.15
C THR A 124 -2.72 10.52 4.85
N ASN A 125 -2.28 9.86 3.77
CA ASN A 125 -2.79 8.53 3.41
C ASN A 125 -2.39 7.44 4.43
N ASP A 126 -1.17 7.48 4.94
CA ASP A 126 -0.70 6.46 5.88
C ASP A 126 -1.18 6.71 7.32
N ALA A 127 -1.32 7.98 7.73
CA ALA A 127 -1.91 8.32 9.02
C ALA A 127 -3.34 7.80 9.13
N GLN A 128 -4.14 7.88 8.06
CA GLN A 128 -5.53 7.41 8.06
C GLN A 128 -5.67 5.95 8.48
N LYS A 129 -4.72 5.09 8.10
CA LYS A 129 -4.74 3.66 8.46
C LYS A 129 -4.61 3.47 9.97
N GLY A 130 -3.67 4.18 10.60
CA GLY A 130 -3.48 4.14 12.06
C GLY A 130 -4.61 4.83 12.82
N MET A 131 -5.02 6.03 12.37
CA MET A 131 -6.11 6.79 12.98
C MET A 131 -7.42 6.00 13.00
N GLY A 132 -7.72 5.29 11.91
CA GLY A 132 -8.92 4.45 11.80
C GLY A 132 -8.95 3.33 12.83
N ILE A 133 -7.82 2.62 13.03
CA ILE A 133 -7.70 1.55 14.01
C ILE A 133 -7.84 2.08 15.43
N ILE A 134 -7.11 3.16 15.77
CA ILE A 134 -7.16 3.76 17.11
C ILE A 134 -8.59 4.24 17.42
N THR A 135 -9.22 4.94 16.48
CA THR A 135 -10.60 5.45 16.65
C THR A 135 -11.59 4.30 16.78
N LEU A 136 -11.42 3.21 16.03
CA LEU A 136 -12.25 2.02 16.17
C LEU A 136 -12.14 1.41 17.58
N ILE A 137 -10.93 1.34 18.14
CA ILE A 137 -10.71 0.87 19.52
C ILE A 137 -11.44 1.78 20.52
N LEU A 138 -11.35 3.11 20.37
CA LEU A 138 -12.06 4.05 21.25
C LEU A 138 -13.58 3.86 21.21
N VAL A 139 -14.13 3.64 20.01
CA VAL A 139 -15.57 3.37 19.82
C VAL A 139 -15.97 2.05 20.48
N VAL A 140 -15.19 0.97 20.25
CA VAL A 140 -15.47 -0.35 20.83
C VAL A 140 -15.34 -0.33 22.35
N ALA A 141 -14.39 0.44 22.89
CA ALA A 141 -14.21 0.65 24.32
C ALA A 141 -15.23 1.63 24.93
N ALA A 142 -16.19 2.13 24.13
CA ALA A 142 -17.19 3.12 24.55
C ALA A 142 -16.59 4.38 25.20
N ILE A 143 -15.37 4.77 24.78
CA ILE A 143 -14.71 5.98 25.26
C ILE A 143 -15.32 7.17 24.51
N GLY A 144 -16.03 8.02 25.24
CA GLY A 144 -16.63 9.25 24.72
C GLY A 144 -15.71 10.48 24.76
N PRO A 145 -16.25 11.65 24.37
CA PRO A 145 -15.51 12.92 24.43
C PRO A 145 -15.00 13.24 25.85
N PRO A 146 -13.84 13.90 26.00
CA PRO A 146 -13.01 14.50 24.94
C PRO A 146 -12.02 13.52 24.28
N TRP A 147 -11.87 12.31 24.82
CA TRP A 147 -10.82 11.37 24.40
C TRP A 147 -11.22 10.50 23.21
N GLY A 148 -12.51 10.21 23.07
CA GLY A 148 -13.07 9.46 21.95
C GLY A 148 -14.22 10.21 21.25
N PRO A 149 -14.76 9.63 20.18
CA PRO A 149 -15.80 10.25 19.38
C PRO A 149 -17.13 10.40 20.14
N PRO A 150 -17.97 11.38 19.78
CA PRO A 150 -19.36 11.43 20.21
C PRO A 150 -20.12 10.16 19.82
N SER A 151 -21.11 9.78 20.64
CA SER A 151 -21.95 8.62 20.37
C SER A 151 -22.66 8.75 19.02
N GLY A 152 -22.60 7.69 18.21
CA GLY A 152 -23.26 7.64 16.90
C GLY A 152 -22.51 8.32 15.74
N VAL A 153 -21.37 8.97 15.97
CA VAL A 153 -20.58 9.64 14.93
C VAL A 153 -19.15 9.11 14.90
N PHE A 154 -18.68 8.62 13.75
CA PHE A 154 -17.27 8.23 13.58
C PHE A 154 -16.41 9.45 13.24
N GLN A 155 -16.04 10.22 14.27
CA GLN A 155 -15.15 11.37 14.14
C GLN A 155 -13.80 11.07 14.78
N ILE A 156 -12.71 11.27 14.04
CA ILE A 156 -11.35 11.03 14.53
C ILE A 156 -10.98 12.14 15.53
N PRO A 157 -10.63 11.82 16.80
CA PRO A 157 -10.20 12.82 17.76
C PRO A 157 -8.89 13.51 17.36
N PHE A 158 -8.76 14.80 17.67
CA PHE A 158 -7.60 15.60 17.25
C PHE A 158 -6.25 15.04 17.73
N TRP A 159 -6.19 14.53 18.96
CA TRP A 159 -4.95 13.93 19.50
C TRP A 159 -4.53 12.68 18.72
N VAL A 160 -5.50 11.91 18.19
CA VAL A 160 -5.22 10.74 17.34
C VAL A 160 -4.61 11.20 16.02
N ILE A 161 -5.11 12.31 15.46
CA ILE A 161 -4.55 12.92 14.24
C ILE A 161 -3.10 13.34 14.45
N VAL A 162 -2.85 14.12 15.51
CA VAL A 162 -1.50 14.61 15.83
C VAL A 162 -0.57 13.45 16.16
N GLY A 163 -1.02 12.50 16.98
CA GLY A 163 -0.23 11.32 17.37
C GLY A 163 0.16 10.45 16.18
N ALA A 164 -0.76 10.19 15.26
CA ALA A 164 -0.48 9.40 14.05
C ALA A 164 0.56 10.09 13.15
N HIS A 165 0.41 11.40 12.90
CA HIS A 165 1.37 12.15 12.08
C HIS A 165 2.73 12.28 12.77
N ALA A 166 2.76 12.50 14.09
CA ALA A 166 3.99 12.53 14.86
C ALA A 166 4.73 11.19 14.81
N SER A 167 4.02 10.07 14.98
CA SER A 167 4.59 8.72 14.89
C SER A 167 5.21 8.44 13.52
N ILE A 168 4.51 8.76 12.42
CA ILE A 168 5.03 8.60 11.06
C ILE A 168 6.25 9.49 10.82
N SER A 169 6.20 10.74 11.29
CA SER A 169 7.30 11.70 11.15
C SER A 169 8.55 11.24 11.90
N LEU A 170 8.39 10.77 13.14
CA LEU A 170 9.48 10.23 13.95
C LEU A 170 10.04 8.94 13.33
N GLY A 171 9.20 8.01 12.87
CA GLY A 171 9.66 6.80 12.18
C GLY A 171 10.47 7.10 10.92
N THR A 172 10.03 8.10 10.15
CA THR A 172 10.77 8.57 8.97
C THR A 172 12.10 9.21 9.38
N PHE A 173 12.09 10.04 10.43
CA PHE A 173 13.26 10.73 10.97
C PHE A 173 14.27 9.82 11.66
N PHE A 174 13.92 8.63 12.14
CA PHE A 174 14.86 7.72 12.82
C PHE A 174 15.28 6.49 12.00
N GLY A 175 14.58 6.17 10.91
CA GLY A 175 14.86 4.93 10.17
C GLY A 175 14.51 4.92 8.69
N GLY A 176 13.84 5.95 8.17
CA GLY A 176 13.30 5.96 6.80
C GLY A 176 14.37 5.91 5.70
N TRP A 177 15.59 6.39 5.98
CA TRP A 177 16.66 6.56 4.98
C TRP A 177 17.09 5.27 4.28
N ARG A 178 17.06 4.11 4.94
CA ARG A 178 17.43 2.83 4.30
C ARG A 178 16.43 2.45 3.20
N ILE A 179 15.15 2.70 3.44
CA ILE A 179 14.06 2.42 2.50
C ILE A 179 14.12 3.41 1.34
N VAL A 180 14.30 4.71 1.63
CA VAL A 180 14.42 5.76 0.61
C VAL A 180 15.58 5.46 -0.35
N ARG A 181 16.77 5.10 0.15
CA ARG A 181 17.92 4.72 -0.70
C ARG A 181 17.61 3.50 -1.57
N THR A 182 16.93 2.50 -1.02
CA THR A 182 16.58 1.28 -1.75
C THR A 182 15.63 1.61 -2.91
N MET A 183 14.60 2.42 -2.68
CA MET A 183 13.62 2.78 -3.71
C MET A 183 14.20 3.72 -4.77
N SER A 184 14.99 4.73 -4.39
CA SER A 184 15.50 5.74 -5.32
C SER A 184 16.76 5.33 -6.09
N GLN A 185 17.55 4.37 -5.58
CA GLN A 185 18.82 3.98 -6.21
C GLN A 185 18.80 2.56 -6.79
N ARG A 186 18.00 1.64 -6.24
CA ARG A 186 17.99 0.24 -6.71
C ARG A 186 16.99 -0.04 -7.82
N VAL A 187 15.93 0.75 -7.98
CA VAL A 187 14.91 0.53 -9.03
C VAL A 187 15.30 1.20 -10.35
N THR A 188 15.70 2.47 -10.30
CA THR A 188 16.23 3.25 -11.43
C THR A 188 17.11 4.35 -10.87
N HIS A 189 18.10 4.82 -11.62
CA HIS A 189 18.93 5.94 -11.18
C HIS A 189 18.26 7.27 -11.56
N LEU A 190 17.66 7.94 -10.58
CA LEU A 190 16.93 9.19 -10.79
C LEU A 190 17.87 10.41 -10.83
N ARG A 191 17.69 11.26 -11.85
CA ARG A 191 18.19 12.65 -11.87
C ARG A 191 17.22 13.58 -11.14
N PRO A 192 17.61 14.80 -10.72
CA PRO A 192 16.73 15.71 -9.97
C PRO A 192 15.36 15.95 -10.61
N TRP A 193 15.29 16.19 -11.92
CA TRP A 193 14.00 16.37 -12.61
C TRP A 193 13.13 15.11 -12.64
N GLN A 194 13.77 13.93 -12.63
CA GLN A 194 13.07 12.65 -12.55
C GLN A 194 12.53 12.41 -11.14
N GLY A 195 13.32 12.74 -10.12
CA GLY A 195 12.87 12.73 -8.73
C GLY A 195 11.66 13.63 -8.53
N PHE A 196 11.75 14.89 -9.00
CA PHE A 196 10.63 15.83 -9.01
C PHE A 196 9.38 15.26 -9.70
N SER A 197 9.54 14.65 -10.87
CA SER A 197 8.41 14.09 -11.63
C SER A 197 7.78 12.89 -10.91
N ALA A 198 8.59 12.04 -10.28
CA ALA A 198 8.12 10.87 -9.52
C ALA A 198 7.38 11.28 -8.25
N GLU A 199 7.93 12.23 -7.48
CA GLU A 199 7.36 12.75 -6.25
C GLU A 199 6.07 13.55 -6.52
N THR A 200 6.08 14.44 -7.51
CA THR A 200 4.90 15.23 -7.85
C THR A 200 3.80 14.37 -8.46
N GLY A 201 4.13 13.51 -9.43
CA GLY A 201 3.15 12.61 -10.05
C GLY A 201 2.57 11.62 -9.04
N GLY A 202 3.43 11.02 -8.20
CA GLY A 202 3.00 10.16 -7.11
C GLY A 202 2.16 10.91 -6.07
N GLY A 203 2.54 12.12 -5.70
CA GLY A 203 1.81 12.96 -4.76
C GLY A 203 0.43 13.37 -5.28
N ILE A 204 0.31 13.69 -6.57
CA ILE A 204 -0.99 13.99 -7.21
C ILE A 204 -1.88 12.75 -7.19
N ALA A 205 -1.32 11.58 -7.52
CA ALA A 205 -2.06 10.32 -7.44
C ALA A 205 -2.57 10.03 -6.02
N LEU A 206 -1.73 10.26 -5.00
CA LEU A 206 -2.10 10.08 -3.59
C LEU A 206 -3.11 11.12 -3.10
N ALA A 207 -2.97 12.38 -3.48
CA ALA A 207 -3.92 13.44 -3.15
C ALA A 207 -5.28 13.16 -3.77
N SER A 208 -5.31 12.78 -5.06
CA SER A 208 -6.54 12.46 -5.78
C SER A 208 -7.25 11.25 -5.16
N SER A 209 -6.49 10.23 -4.76
CA SER A 209 -7.03 9.05 -4.08
C SER A 209 -7.61 9.40 -2.70
N ALA A 210 -6.91 10.24 -1.92
CA ALA A 210 -7.38 10.71 -0.62
C ALA A 210 -8.66 11.56 -0.75
N LEU A 211 -8.72 12.48 -1.72
CA LEU A 211 -9.91 13.29 -1.99
C LEU A 211 -11.11 12.45 -2.43
N ALA A 212 -10.87 11.38 -3.18
CA ALA A 212 -11.90 10.44 -3.58
C ALA A 212 -12.31 9.45 -2.47
N GLY A 213 -11.67 9.49 -1.29
CA GLY A 213 -11.91 8.54 -0.20
C GLY A 213 -11.48 7.11 -0.54
N ILE A 214 -10.55 6.95 -1.47
CA ILE A 214 -10.09 5.65 -1.98
C ILE A 214 -8.85 5.21 -1.20
N PRO A 215 -8.87 4.04 -0.54
CA PRO A 215 -7.70 3.52 0.14
C PRO A 215 -6.67 3.03 -0.89
N VAL A 216 -5.46 3.59 -0.84
CA VAL A 216 -4.35 3.22 -1.72
C VAL A 216 -3.08 2.86 -0.93
N SER A 217 -2.25 2.02 -1.54
CA SER A 217 -0.91 1.72 -1.04
C SER A 217 0.07 2.79 -1.52
N THR A 218 0.52 3.64 -0.61
CA THR A 218 1.53 4.68 -0.85
C THR A 218 2.81 4.11 -1.46
N THR A 219 3.25 2.95 -0.94
CA THR A 219 4.43 2.23 -1.44
C THR A 219 4.25 1.75 -2.88
N HIS A 220 3.05 1.29 -3.27
CA HIS A 220 2.78 0.90 -4.66
C HIS A 220 2.82 2.11 -5.59
N VAL A 221 2.21 3.22 -5.19
CA VAL A 221 2.15 4.44 -5.98
C VAL A 221 3.54 5.01 -6.23
N ILE A 222 4.39 5.15 -5.21
CA ILE A 222 5.72 5.74 -5.43
C ILE A 222 6.69 4.80 -6.14
N ALA A 223 6.69 3.50 -5.82
CA ALA A 223 7.56 2.56 -6.49
C ALA A 223 7.25 2.52 -8.00
N SER A 224 5.96 2.50 -8.35
CA SER A 224 5.53 2.53 -9.74
C SER A 224 5.73 3.89 -10.42
N ALA A 225 5.56 5.01 -9.70
CA ALA A 225 5.92 6.34 -10.19
C ALA A 225 7.40 6.42 -10.57
N ILE A 226 8.29 5.90 -9.71
CA ILE A 226 9.72 5.79 -9.97
C ILE A 226 10.00 4.93 -11.22
N MET A 227 9.31 3.78 -11.35
CA MET A 227 9.41 2.93 -12.56
C MET A 227 8.92 3.66 -13.81
N GLY A 228 7.80 4.38 -13.73
CA GLY A 228 7.22 5.16 -14.83
C GLY A 228 8.17 6.25 -15.30
N VAL A 229 8.70 7.06 -14.40
CA VAL A 229 9.70 8.08 -14.77
C VAL A 229 10.96 7.42 -15.35
N GLY A 230 11.42 6.31 -14.80
CA GLY A 230 12.53 5.54 -15.37
C GLY A 230 12.28 5.09 -16.81
N ALA A 231 11.06 4.61 -17.09
CA ALA A 231 10.64 4.13 -18.40
C ALA A 231 10.62 5.23 -19.48
N THR A 232 10.45 6.50 -19.11
CA THR A 232 10.50 7.64 -20.08
C THR A 232 11.84 7.78 -20.80
N ARG A 233 12.94 7.31 -20.19
CA ARG A 233 14.26 7.31 -20.85
C ARG A 233 14.39 6.12 -21.81
N ARG A 234 14.12 4.93 -21.28
CA ARG A 234 14.10 3.64 -21.98
C ARG A 234 13.63 2.57 -20.99
N LEU A 235 12.97 1.52 -21.49
CA LEU A 235 12.52 0.42 -20.63
C LEU A 235 13.67 -0.27 -19.88
N SER A 236 14.86 -0.35 -20.46
CA SER A 236 16.05 -0.93 -19.82
C SER A 236 16.67 -0.07 -18.72
N ALA A 237 16.22 1.18 -18.53
CA ALA A 237 16.66 2.01 -17.41
C ALA A 237 16.03 1.55 -16.08
N VAL A 238 14.88 0.86 -16.15
CA VAL A 238 14.24 0.24 -14.99
C VAL A 238 14.87 -1.12 -14.75
N ARG A 239 15.34 -1.36 -13.53
CA ARG A 239 15.88 -2.65 -13.10
C ARG A 239 14.73 -3.61 -12.80
N TRP A 240 14.17 -4.24 -13.84
CA TRP A 240 12.99 -5.12 -13.73
C TRP A 240 13.16 -6.28 -12.76
N GLY A 241 14.37 -6.80 -12.57
CA GLY A 241 14.65 -7.81 -11.54
C GLY A 241 14.37 -7.30 -10.12
N VAL A 242 14.61 -6.02 -9.84
CA VAL A 242 14.29 -5.37 -8.56
C VAL A 242 12.79 -5.11 -8.47
N ALA A 243 12.18 -4.59 -9.54
CA ALA A 243 10.73 -4.37 -9.61
C ALA A 243 9.93 -5.66 -9.36
N ARG A 244 10.36 -6.79 -9.94
CA ARG A 244 9.76 -8.11 -9.71
C ARG A 244 9.88 -8.56 -8.25
N ARG A 245 11.03 -8.31 -7.59
CA ARG A 245 11.19 -8.61 -6.16
C ARG A 245 10.26 -7.76 -5.29
N ILE A 246 10.10 -6.49 -5.63
CA ILE A 246 9.16 -5.58 -4.94
C ILE A 246 7.72 -6.08 -5.11
N PHE A 247 7.31 -6.45 -6.33
CA PHE A 247 6.00 -7.01 -6.60
C PHE A 247 5.72 -8.28 -5.78
N TRP A 248 6.69 -9.20 -5.70
CA TRP A 248 6.54 -10.38 -4.84
C TRP A 248 6.46 -10.04 -3.37
N ALA A 249 7.22 -9.04 -2.90
CA ALA A 249 7.12 -8.58 -1.53
C ALA A 249 5.70 -8.10 -1.21
N TRP A 250 5.06 -7.35 -2.10
CA TRP A 250 3.68 -6.89 -1.92
C TRP A 250 2.67 -8.03 -1.76
N ILE A 251 2.81 -9.07 -2.59
CA ILE A 251 1.94 -10.26 -2.50
C ILE A 251 2.18 -11.01 -1.19
N ILE A 252 3.43 -11.22 -0.79
CA ILE A 252 3.81 -11.99 0.39
C ILE A 252 3.46 -11.25 1.69
N THR A 253 3.50 -9.91 1.70
CA THR A 253 3.22 -9.14 2.91
C THR A 253 1.81 -9.33 3.43
N ILE A 254 0.82 -9.56 2.56
CA ILE A 254 -0.58 -9.75 2.96
C ILE A 254 -0.78 -11.00 3.82
N PRO A 255 -0.46 -12.23 3.33
CA PRO A 255 -0.59 -13.43 4.15
C PRO A 255 0.37 -13.44 5.33
N ALA A 256 1.57 -12.86 5.20
CA ALA A 256 2.50 -12.75 6.32
C ALA A 256 1.93 -11.89 7.46
N SER A 257 1.34 -10.73 7.14
CA SER A 257 0.69 -9.86 8.12
C SER A 257 -0.56 -10.53 8.72
N ALA A 258 -1.37 -11.22 7.91
CA ALA A 258 -2.52 -11.98 8.42
C ALA A 258 -2.10 -13.10 9.38
N GLY A 259 -1.06 -13.87 9.03
CA GLY A 259 -0.50 -14.91 9.87
C GLY A 259 0.05 -14.36 11.18
N MET A 260 0.82 -13.25 11.13
CA MET A 260 1.30 -12.58 12.34
C MET A 260 0.16 -12.09 13.23
N GLY A 261 -0.88 -11.49 12.63
CA GLY A 261 -2.08 -11.05 13.36
C GLY A 261 -2.79 -12.21 14.06
N MET A 262 -2.91 -13.36 13.41
CA MET A 262 -3.49 -14.57 13.99
C MET A 262 -2.66 -15.09 15.18
N VAL A 263 -1.33 -15.08 15.06
CA VAL A 263 -0.42 -15.47 16.16
C VAL A 263 -0.59 -14.54 17.35
N VAL A 264 -0.52 -13.22 17.13
CA VAL A 264 -0.67 -12.22 18.20
C VAL A 264 -2.03 -12.34 18.87
N TYR A 265 -3.11 -12.47 18.09
CA TYR A 265 -4.46 -12.67 18.62
C TYR A 265 -4.53 -13.96 19.46
N GLY A 266 -3.97 -15.07 18.98
CA GLY A 266 -3.94 -16.34 19.70
C GLY A 266 -3.20 -16.24 21.04
N VAL A 267 -2.07 -15.54 21.08
CA VAL A 267 -1.31 -15.28 22.31
C VAL A 267 -2.14 -14.44 23.29
N LEU A 268 -2.72 -13.33 22.82
CA LEU A 268 -3.58 -12.49 23.66
C LEU A 268 -4.77 -13.28 24.21
N ARG A 269 -5.37 -14.14 23.39
CA ARG A 269 -6.47 -15.01 23.79
C ARG A 269 -6.09 -15.95 24.92
N LEU A 270 -4.92 -16.59 24.82
CA LEU A 270 -4.40 -17.48 25.86
C LEU A 270 -4.05 -16.74 27.16
N MET A 271 -3.50 -15.53 27.04
CA MET A 271 -3.10 -14.71 28.20
C MET A 271 -4.30 -14.13 28.95
N PHE A 272 -5.33 -13.67 28.23
CA PHE A 272 -6.45 -12.93 28.82
C PHE A 272 -7.76 -13.72 28.89
N GLY A 273 -7.79 -14.95 28.35
CA GLY A 273 -8.94 -15.86 28.47
C GLY A 273 -10.20 -15.43 27.73
N VAL A 274 -10.08 -14.58 26.70
CA VAL A 274 -11.20 -14.00 25.93
C VAL A 274 -11.60 -14.86 24.72
#